data_AF-A0A6N6QHB6-F1
#
_entry.id   AF-A0A6N6QHB6-F1
#
_cell.length_a   1.000
_cell.length_b   1.000
_cell.length_c   1.000
_cell.angle_alpha   90.00
_cell.angle_beta   90.00
_cell.angle_gamma   90.00
#
_symmetry.space_group_name_H-M   'P 1'
#
loop_
_entity.id
_entity.type
_entity.pdbx_description
1 polymer ?
#
loop_
_entity_poly.entity_id
_entity_poly.type
_entity_poly.pdbx_seq_one_letter_code
_entity_poly.pdbx_strand_id
1 'polypeptide(L)' 'PVLQGLAKPANDLSRGCSADDVLHMIAITVNQAR' A
#
# COMPACT_ATOMS: atom_id res chain seq x y z
N PRO A 1 0.86 -0.91 -6.68
CA PRO A 1 0.62 0.47 -7.17
C PRO A 1 -0.04 1.30 -6.06
N VAL A 2 0.17 2.62 -6.00
CA VAL A 2 -0.42 3.47 -4.96
C VAL A 2 -1.81 3.95 -5.39
N LEU A 3 -2.86 3.53 -4.68
CA LEU A 3 -4.25 3.92 -4.97
C LEU A 3 -4.58 5.25 -4.30
N GLN A 4 -5.50 6.01 -4.88
CA GLN A 4 -5.90 7.33 -4.39
C GLN A 4 -7.42 7.53 -4.49
N GLY A 5 -7.98 8.41 -3.65
CA GLY A 5 -9.41 8.77 -3.68
C GLY A 5 -10.36 7.77 -3.00
N LEU A 6 -9.84 6.76 -2.31
CA LEU A 6 -10.65 5.81 -1.54
C LEU A 6 -11.07 6.41 -0.19
N ALA A 7 -12.26 6.04 0.30
CA ALA A 7 -12.75 6.46 1.62
C ALA A 7 -11.89 5.94 2.79
N LYS A 8 -11.16 4.83 2.57
CA LYS A 8 -10.14 4.30 3.47
C LYS A 8 -8.92 3.88 2.64
N PRO A 9 -7.69 4.04 3.16
CA PRO A 9 -6.49 3.63 2.46
C PRO A 9 -6.46 2.14 2.18
N ALA A 10 -6.09 1.79 0.95
CA ALA A 10 -5.80 0.43 0.53
C ALA A 10 -4.82 0.50 -0.64
N ASN A 11 -3.93 -0.46 -0.74
CA ASN A 11 -3.04 -0.61 -1.88
C ASN A 11 -2.97 -2.09 -2.25
N ASP A 12 -2.86 -2.34 -3.55
CA ASP A 12 -2.70 -3.69 -4.08
C ASP A 12 -1.21 -3.96 -4.36
N LEU A 13 -0.83 -5.22 -4.11
CA LEU A 13 0.50 -5.75 -4.35
C LEU A 13 0.49 -6.69 -5.55
N SER A 14 1.55 -6.65 -6.34
CA SER A 14 1.76 -7.63 -7.41
C SER A 14 1.89 -9.04 -6.82
N ARG A 15 1.35 -10.06 -7.51
CA ARG A 15 1.37 -11.47 -7.05
C ARG A 15 2.77 -12.04 -6.71
N GLY A 16 3.83 -11.47 -7.28
CA GLY A 16 5.22 -11.86 -7.05
C GLY A 16 6.00 -10.87 -6.19
N CYS A 17 5.34 -10.06 -5.35
CA CYS A 17 6.02 -9.07 -4.53
C CYS A 17 6.94 -9.74 -3.48
N SER A 18 8.03 -9.05 -3.16
CA SER A 18 8.94 -9.43 -2.09
C SER A 18 8.38 -9.04 -0.72
N ALA A 19 8.99 -9.56 0.35
CA ALA A 19 8.66 -9.13 1.72
C ALA A 19 8.95 -7.63 1.94
N ASP A 20 10.00 -7.10 1.30
CA ASP A 20 10.33 -5.68 1.33
C ASP A 20 9.24 -4.83 0.67
N ASP A 21 8.67 -5.29 -0.46
CA ASP A 21 7.55 -4.58 -1.09
C ASP A 21 6.33 -4.51 -0.16
N VAL A 22 6.05 -5.59 0.57
CA VAL A 22 4.96 -5.61 1.58
C VAL A 22 5.24 -4.58 2.67
N LEU A 23 6.46 -4.57 3.23
CA LEU A 23 6.84 -3.65 4.30
C LEU A 23 6.70 -2.18 3.87
N HIS A 24 7.21 -1.84 2.69
CA HIS A 24 7.08 -0.50 2.14
C HIS A 24 5.62 -0.13 1.85
N MET A 25 4.81 -1.07 1.35
CA MET A 25 3.41 -0.80 1.05
C MET A 25 2.56 -0.61 2.32
N ILE A 26 2.89 -1.29 3.41
CA ILE A 26 2.30 -1.02 4.74
C ILE A 26 2.60 0.42 5.15
N ALA A 27 3.86 0.86 5.08
CA ALA A 27 4.25 2.22 5.45
C ALA A 27 3.51 3.28 4.61
N ILE A 28 3.37 3.05 3.29
CA ILE A 28 2.61 3.92 2.40
C ILE A 28 1.12 3.96 2.79
N THR A 29 0.50 2.79 3.01
CA THR A 29 -0.93 2.70 3.36
C THR A 29 -1.23 3.39 4.68
N VAL A 30 -0.33 3.28 5.67
CA VAL A 30 -0.43 4.02 6.95
C VAL A 30 -0.30 5.52 6.72
N ASN A 31 0.63 5.96 5.88
CA ASN A 31 0.78 7.39 5.58
C ASN A 31 -0.44 7.98 4.86
N GLN A 32 -1.12 7.21 4.03
CA GLN A 32 -2.37 7.62 3.38
C GLN A 32 -3.57 7.71 4.33
N ALA A 33 -3.47 7.15 5.53
CA ALA A 33 -4.51 7.23 6.56
C ALA A 33 -4.48 8.54 7.35
N ARG A 34 -3.53 9.43 7.04
CA ARG A 34 -3.43 10.78 7.60
C ARG A 34 -4.47 11.73 7.01
#